data_AF-A0A447PP95-F1
#
_entry.id   AF-A0A447PP95-F1
#
_cell.length_a   1.000
_cell.length_b   1.000
_cell.length_c   1.000
_cell.angle_alpha   90.00
_cell.angle_beta   90.00
_cell.angle_gamma   90.00
#
_symmetry.space_group_name_H-M   'P 1'
#
loop_
_entity.id
_entity.type
_entity.pdbx_description
1 polymer ?
#
loop_
_entity_poly.entity_id
_entity_poly.type
_entity_poly.pdbx_seq_one_letter_code
_entity_poly.pdbx_strand_id
1 'polypeptide(L)' 'MTPHVMKRDGCKVPFKSERIKEAILRAAKAAGVDDADYCATVAEVVSSQMNARQSGGY' A
#
# COMPACT_ATOMS: atom_id res chain seq x y z
N MET A 1 -0.88 8.38 14.68
CA MET A 1 0.01 9.12 13.76
C MET A 1 -0.28 8.63 12.35
N THR A 2 -0.36 9.52 11.36
CA THR A 2 -0.59 9.10 9.98
C THR A 2 0.76 8.68 9.38
N PRO A 3 0.92 7.45 8.86
CA PRO A 3 2.16 7.06 8.21
C PRO A 3 2.40 7.95 6.98
N HIS A 4 3.65 8.35 6.74
CA HIS A 4 4.04 9.15 5.58
C HIS A 4 5.00 8.36 4.71
N VAL A 5 4.85 8.46 3.40
CA VAL A 5 5.74 7.85 2.40
C VAL A 5 6.49 8.93 1.64
N MET A 6 7.76 8.70 1.37
CA MET A 6 8.57 9.56 0.52
C MET A 6 8.43 9.09 -0.93
N LYS A 7 8.01 10.01 -1.81
CA LYS A 7 7.95 9.79 -3.26
C LYS A 7 9.35 9.90 -3.88
N ARG A 8 9.47 9.52 -5.16
CA ARG A 8 10.73 9.60 -5.93
C ARG A 8 11.27 11.03 -6.10
N ASP A 9 10.39 12.02 -6.05
CA ASP A 9 10.71 13.45 -6.09
C ASP A 9 11.25 13.96 -4.73
N GLY A 10 11.33 13.10 -3.71
CA GLY A 10 11.75 13.47 -2.36
C GLY A 10 10.63 14.03 -1.49
N CYS A 11 9.42 14.26 -2.04
CA CYS A 11 8.30 14.78 -1.27
C CYS A 11 7.72 13.71 -0.33
N LYS A 12 7.51 14.08 0.93
CA LYS A 12 6.77 13.25 1.90
C LYS A 12 5.28 13.50 1.75
N VAL A 13 4.50 12.44 1.55
CA VAL A 13 3.04 12.51 1.48
C VAL A 13 2.42 11.53 2.45
N PRO A 14 1.20 11.78 2.95
CA PRO A 14 0.49 10.82 3.77
C PRO A 14 0.31 9.50 3.00
N PHE A 15 0.53 8.39 3.69
CA PHE A 15 0.20 7.07 3.20
C PHE A 15 -1.31 6.98 3.00
N LYS A 16 -1.72 6.49 1.83
CA LYS A 16 -3.12 6.28 1.47
C LYS A 16 -3.27 4.84 1.02
N SER A 17 -3.97 4.02 1.80
CA SER A 17 -4.23 2.61 1.52
C SER A 17 -4.98 2.41 0.20
N GLU A 18 -5.88 3.33 -0.15
CA GLU A 18 -6.61 3.34 -1.42
C GLU A 18 -5.67 3.29 -2.64
N ARG A 19 -4.58 4.06 -2.61
CA ARG A 19 -3.61 4.09 -3.72
C ARG A 19 -2.86 2.77 -3.89
N ILE A 20 -2.65 2.05 -2.78
CA ILE A 20 -2.05 0.71 -2.79
C ILE A 20 -3.04 -0.29 -3.39
N LYS A 21 -4.31 -0.25 -2.96
CA LYS A 21 -5.36 -1.11 -3.51
C LYS A 21 -5.52 -0.93 -5.02
N GLU A 22 -5.58 0.31 -5.51
CA GLU A 22 -5.65 0.58 -6.95
C GLU A 22 -4.45 0.06 -7.72
N ALA A 23 -3.24 0.21 -7.17
CA ALA A 23 -2.02 -0.30 -7.79
C ALA A 23 -2.02 -1.83 -7.90
N ILE A 24 -2.47 -2.52 -6.84
CA ILE A 24 -2.60 -3.97 -6.81
C ILE A 24 -3.64 -4.44 -7.83
N LEU A 25 -4.81 -3.81 -7.88
CA LEU A 25 -5.85 -4.16 -8.87
C LEU A 25 -5.35 -4.00 -10.31
N ARG A 26 -4.61 -2.92 -10.61
CA ARG A 26 -4.02 -2.71 -11.94
C ARG A 26 -2.97 -3.77 -12.27
N ALA A 27 -2.14 -4.15 -11.30
CA ALA A 27 -1.15 -5.21 -11.47
C ALA A 27 -1.81 -6.58 -11.67
N ALA A 28 -2.82 -6.92 -10.87
CA ALA A 28 -3.60 -8.14 -10.98
C ALA A 28 -4.27 -8.25 -12.36
N LYS A 29 -4.93 -7.18 -12.82
CA LYS A 29 -5.50 -7.09 -14.17
C LYS A 29 -4.45 -7.32 -15.27
N ALA A 30 -3.27 -6.72 -15.14
CA ALA A 30 -2.18 -6.90 -16.11
C ALA A 30 -1.59 -8.32 -16.10
N ALA A 31 -1.61 -8.98 -14.94
CA ALA A 31 -1.17 -10.36 -14.76
C ALA A 31 -2.25 -11.40 -15.13
N GLY A 32 -3.48 -10.97 -15.45
CA GLY A 32 -4.61 -11.86 -15.71
C GLY A 32 -5.14 -12.56 -14.45
N VAL A 33 -4.88 -11.99 -13.27
CA VAL A 33 -5.38 -12.50 -11.98
C VAL A 33 -6.69 -11.78 -11.65
N ASP A 34 -7.80 -12.51 -11.70
CA ASP A 34 -9.13 -12.04 -11.31
C ASP A 34 -9.51 -12.62 -9.93
N ASP A 35 -8.78 -12.15 -8.92
CA ASP A 35 -9.04 -12.50 -7.51
C ASP A 35 -9.09 -11.21 -6.70
N ALA A 36 -10.31 -10.68 -6.55
CA ALA A 36 -10.57 -9.43 -5.84
C ALA A 36 -10.30 -9.56 -4.33
N ASP A 37 -10.52 -10.74 -3.76
CA ASP A 37 -10.32 -11.03 -2.34
C ASP A 37 -8.83 -11.10 -2.00
N TYR A 38 -8.04 -11.73 -2.87
CA TYR A 38 -6.58 -11.70 -2.80
C TYR A 38 -6.04 -10.27 -2.89
N CYS A 39 -6.53 -9.47 -3.84
CA CYS A 39 -6.12 -8.06 -3.98
C CYS A 39 -6.42 -7.24 -2.73
N ALA A 40 -7.59 -7.45 -2.11
CA ALA A 40 -7.98 -6.78 -0.87
C ALA A 40 -7.07 -7.19 0.30
N THR A 41 -6.80 -8.50 0.44
CA THR A 41 -5.93 -9.05 1.48
C THR A 41 -4.51 -8.50 1.37
N VAL A 42 -3.93 -8.47 0.17
CA VAL A 42 -2.59 -7.92 -0.05
C VAL A 42 -2.55 -6.43 0.27
N ALA A 43 -3.57 -5.67 -0.11
CA ALA A 43 -3.66 -4.24 0.21
C ALA A 43 -3.72 -3.99 1.72
N GLU A 44 -4.45 -4.82 2.46
CA GLU A 44 -4.54 -4.76 3.92
C GLU A 44 -3.21 -5.10 4.58
N VAL A 45 -2.54 -6.19 4.16
CA VAL A 45 -1.23 -6.59 4.68
C VAL A 45 -0.19 -5.49 4.48
N VAL A 46 -0.13 -4.88 3.29
CA VAL A 46 0.78 -3.76 3.02
C VAL A 46 0.44 -2.57 3.90
N SER A 47 -0.83 -2.24 4.07
CA SER A 47 -1.28 -1.13 4.93
C SER A 47 -0.90 -1.36 6.40
N SER A 48 -1.09 -2.57 6.91
CA SER A 48 -0.71 -2.97 8.26
C SER A 48 0.81 -2.87 8.48
N GLN A 49 1.61 -3.36 7.53
CA GLN A 49 3.07 -3.23 7.60
C GLN A 49 3.54 -1.78 7.59
N MET A 50 2.92 -0.91 6.80
CA MET A 50 3.29 0.52 6.75
C MET A 50 2.93 1.23 8.06
N ASN A 51 1.86 0.82 8.73
CA ASN A 51 1.51 1.32 10.06
C ASN A 51 2.49 0.82 11.13
N ALA A 52 2.86 -0.47 11.10
CA ALA A 52 3.80 -1.08 12.04
C ALA A 52 5.23 -0.52 11.92
N ARG A 53 5.68 -0.18 10.70
CA ARG A 53 7.00 0.45 10.47
C ARG A 53 7.09 1.85 11.07
N GLN A 54 5.96 2.50 11.33
CA GLN A 54 5.94 3.82 11.96
C GLN A 54 6.20 3.76 13.48
N SER A 55 5.97 2.61 14.11
CA SER A 55 6.27 2.34 15.53
C SER A 55 7.68 1.76 15.77
N GLY A 56 8.42 1.42 14.71
CA GLY A 56 9.79 0.90 14.79
C GLY A 56 10.85 1.98 14.56
N GLY A 57 10.85 3.02 15.37
CA GLY A 57 11.99 3.93 15.51
C GLY A 57 12.80 3.52 16.74
N TYR A 58 14.07 3.16 16.54
CA TYR A 58 15.06 3.12 17.62
C TYR A 58 15.20 4.50 18.27
#